data_AF-A6MZ97-F1
#
_entry.id   AF-A6MZ97-F1
#
_cell.length_a   1.000
_cell.length_b   1.000
_cell.length_c   1.000
_cell.angle_alpha   90.00
_cell.angle_beta   90.00
_cell.angle_gamma   90.00
#
_symmetry.space_group_name_H-M   'P 1'
#
loop_
_entity.id
_entity.type
_entity.pdbx_description
1 polymer ?
#
loop_
_entity_poly.entity_id
_entity_poly.type
_entity_poly.pdbx_seq_one_letter_code
_entity_poly.pdbx_strand_id
1 'polypeptide(L)'
;WTEFTPQVAEPTFASAIQIGDPVSVDRAVVALKATDGIVEEATEEELMNAMSFADRTGMFACPHTGVALAALFKLRDQRIIGPNDRTVVVSTAHGLKFSQSKIDYHDSKIEDMACKYANPPVSVKADFGAVMDVLKKRLKGKL
;
A
#
# COMPACT_ATOMS: atom_id res chain seq x y z
N TRP A 1 -17.61 21.07 -9.58
CA TRP A 1 -18.17 20.37 -8.41
C TRP A 1 -19.41 21.10 -7.97
N THR A 2 -20.56 20.51 -8.27
CA THR A 2 -21.90 21.09 -8.08
C THR A 2 -22.80 20.20 -7.24
N GLU A 3 -22.46 18.92 -7.11
CA GLU A 3 -23.26 17.93 -6.37
C GLU A 3 -22.35 16.81 -5.87
N PHE A 4 -22.66 16.28 -4.68
CA PHE A 4 -22.06 15.07 -4.12
C PHE A 4 -23.18 14.08 -3.82
N THR A 5 -22.98 12.84 -4.26
CA THR A 5 -23.91 11.76 -3.99
C THR A 5 -23.22 10.75 -3.10
N PRO A 6 -23.72 10.52 -1.88
CA PRO A 6 -23.23 9.46 -1.01
C PRO A 6 -23.19 8.11 -1.72
N GLN A 7 -22.14 7.34 -1.46
CA GLN A 7 -21.99 5.97 -1.95
C GLN A 7 -22.11 4.99 -0.78
N VAL A 8 -22.39 3.72 -1.08
CA VAL A 8 -22.28 2.66 -0.06
C VAL A 8 -20.80 2.30 0.06
N ALA A 9 -20.27 2.30 1.28
CA ALA A 9 -18.87 2.01 1.51
C ALA A 9 -18.61 0.49 1.46
N GLU A 10 -17.83 0.05 0.48
CA GLU A 10 -17.42 -1.34 0.35
C GLU A 10 -16.26 -1.69 1.32
N PRO A 11 -16.11 -2.96 1.73
CA PRO A 11 -15.00 -3.39 2.56
C PRO A 11 -13.64 -3.10 1.91
N THR A 12 -12.69 -2.60 2.72
CA THR A 12 -11.32 -2.31 2.29
C THR A 12 -10.31 -2.63 3.40
N PHE A 13 -9.10 -3.04 3.03
CA PHE A 13 -7.97 -3.14 3.97
C PHE A 13 -7.63 -1.79 4.61
N ALA A 14 -7.97 -0.68 3.95
CA ALA A 14 -7.84 0.67 4.46
C ALA A 14 -9.04 1.10 5.31
N SER A 15 -9.44 0.28 6.28
CA SER A 15 -10.70 0.42 7.04
C SER A 15 -11.02 1.81 7.60
N ALA A 16 -10.02 2.61 8.01
CA ALA A 16 -10.28 3.97 8.51
C ALA A 16 -10.74 4.99 7.44
N ILE A 17 -10.66 4.65 6.15
CA ILE A 17 -11.20 5.46 5.04
C ILE A 17 -12.34 4.74 4.31
N GLN A 18 -12.91 3.69 4.91
CA GLN A 18 -14.13 3.05 4.43
C GLN A 18 -15.34 3.97 4.69
N ILE A 19 -15.47 5.03 3.89
CA ILE A 19 -16.44 6.11 4.08
C ILE A 19 -17.11 6.42 2.75
N GLY A 20 -18.41 6.18 2.67
CA GLY A 20 -19.22 6.47 1.48
C GLY A 20 -19.89 7.84 1.51
N ASP A 21 -20.05 8.43 2.70
CA ASP A 21 -20.59 9.78 2.93
C ASP A 21 -19.65 10.57 3.87
N PRO A 22 -18.61 11.24 3.32
CA PRO A 22 -17.64 11.95 4.14
C PRO A 22 -18.23 13.28 4.65
N VAL A 23 -18.41 13.36 5.96
CA VAL A 23 -18.96 14.53 6.69
C VAL A 23 -18.26 15.86 6.36
N SER A 24 -17.02 15.84 5.91
CA SER A 24 -16.22 17.04 5.58
C SER A 24 -15.90 17.18 4.09
N VAL A 25 -16.68 16.56 3.20
CA VAL A 25 -16.44 16.61 1.74
C VAL A 25 -16.37 18.04 1.21
N ASP A 26 -17.27 18.93 1.64
CA ASP A 26 -17.25 20.34 1.22
C ASP A 26 -15.93 21.04 1.57
N ARG A 27 -15.41 20.77 2.78
CA ARG A 27 -14.13 21.32 3.24
C ARG A 27 -12.97 20.78 2.41
N ALA A 28 -13.00 19.49 2.07
CA ALA A 28 -11.99 18.87 1.21
C ALA A 28 -12.01 19.49 -0.20
N VAL A 29 -13.19 19.68 -0.79
CA VAL A 29 -13.33 20.30 -2.13
C VAL A 29 -12.84 21.75 -2.14
N VAL A 30 -13.13 22.53 -1.09
CA VAL A 30 -12.62 23.89 -0.95
C VAL A 30 -11.09 23.89 -0.89
N ALA A 31 -10.49 23.01 -0.08
CA ALA A 31 -9.04 22.89 0.02
C ALA A 31 -8.39 22.50 -1.32
N LEU A 32 -8.93 21.47 -1.99
CA LEU A 32 -8.44 21.01 -3.29
C LEU A 32 -8.47 22.14 -4.33
N LYS A 33 -9.59 22.88 -4.46
CA LYS A 33 -9.68 24.01 -5.39
C LYS A 33 -8.70 25.13 -5.05
N ALA A 34 -8.48 25.40 -3.76
CA ALA A 34 -7.57 26.44 -3.32
C ALA A 34 -6.09 26.09 -3.56
N THR A 35 -5.74 24.81 -3.64
CA THR A 35 -4.36 24.34 -3.77
C THR A 35 -4.04 23.72 -5.13
N ASP A 36 -4.95 23.83 -6.12
CA ASP A 36 -4.88 23.08 -7.38
C ASP A 36 -4.64 21.57 -7.14
N GLY A 37 -5.34 21.05 -6.13
CA GLY A 37 -5.20 19.70 -5.62
C GLY A 37 -5.90 18.68 -6.51
N ILE A 38 -5.37 17.45 -6.45
CA ILE A 38 -5.83 16.32 -7.25
C ILE A 38 -6.39 15.25 -6.32
N VAL A 39 -7.42 14.55 -6.77
CA VAL A 39 -7.94 13.34 -6.14
C VAL A 39 -7.56 12.16 -7.01
N GLU A 40 -7.08 11.10 -6.39
CA GLU A 40 -6.72 9.84 -7.03
C GLU A 40 -7.20 8.69 -6.16
N GLU A 41 -7.38 7.53 -6.80
CA GLU A 41 -7.92 6.32 -6.17
C GLU A 41 -6.90 5.17 -6.25
N ALA A 42 -7.08 4.16 -5.40
CA ALA A 42 -6.29 2.94 -5.45
C ALA A 42 -7.20 1.73 -5.24
N THR A 43 -7.03 0.70 -6.06
CA THR A 43 -7.69 -0.59 -5.83
C THR A 43 -7.11 -1.31 -4.61
N GLU A 44 -7.81 -2.32 -4.10
CA GLU A 44 -7.32 -3.16 -2.99
C GLU A 44 -5.97 -3.81 -3.32
N GLU A 45 -5.76 -4.24 -4.58
CA GLU A 45 -4.48 -4.81 -4.98
C GLU A 45 -3.38 -3.74 -5.10
N GLU A 46 -3.70 -2.56 -5.64
CA GLU A 46 -2.74 -1.46 -5.75
C GLU A 46 -2.25 -0.99 -4.38
N LEU A 47 -3.17 -0.77 -3.44
CA LEU A 47 -2.82 -0.28 -2.10
C LEU A 47 -2.00 -1.32 -1.32
N MET A 48 -2.35 -2.61 -1.40
CA MET A 48 -1.63 -3.68 -0.71
C MET A 48 -0.25 -3.92 -1.33
N ASN A 49 -0.14 -3.84 -2.66
CA ASN A 49 1.15 -3.91 -3.36
C ASN A 49 2.05 -2.71 -3.01
N ALA A 50 1.51 -1.49 -3.00
CA ALA A 50 2.27 -0.29 -2.66
C ALA A 50 2.76 -0.31 -1.21
N MET A 51 1.88 -0.70 -0.27
CA MET A 51 2.24 -0.90 1.14
C MET A 51 3.37 -1.93 1.29
N SER A 52 3.21 -3.11 0.67
CA SER A 52 4.20 -4.19 0.77
C SER A 52 5.51 -3.84 0.09
N PHE A 53 5.48 -3.05 -0.98
CA PHE A 53 6.67 -2.52 -1.62
C PHE A 53 7.41 -1.53 -0.72
N ALA A 54 6.68 -0.64 -0.03
CA ALA A 54 7.28 0.27 0.95
C ALA A 54 7.93 -0.49 2.11
N ASP A 55 7.29 -1.53 2.63
CA ASP A 55 7.83 -2.32 3.74
C ASP A 55 9.16 -3.01 3.40
N ARG A 56 9.38 -3.38 2.12
CA ARG A 56 10.66 -3.91 1.65
C ARG A 56 11.83 -2.92 1.75
N THR A 57 11.55 -1.63 1.99
CA THR A 57 12.56 -0.59 2.19
C THR A 57 12.89 -0.36 3.67
N GLY A 58 12.29 -1.13 4.59
CA GLY A 58 12.48 -1.00 6.04
C GLY A 58 11.38 -0.23 6.76
N MET A 59 10.34 0.19 6.02
CA MET A 59 9.13 0.76 6.62
C MET A 59 8.22 -0.31 7.22
N PHE A 60 7.21 0.15 7.96
CA PHE A 60 6.07 -0.66 8.36
C PHE A 60 4.78 0.17 8.22
N ALA A 61 4.38 0.37 6.96
CA ALA A 61 3.33 1.30 6.57
C ALA A 61 1.92 0.77 6.88
N CYS A 62 0.97 1.67 7.15
CA CYS A 62 -0.45 1.29 7.22
C CYS A 62 -1.09 1.21 5.80
N PRO A 63 -2.24 0.55 5.65
CA PRO A 63 -2.94 0.48 4.35
C PRO A 63 -3.28 1.86 3.75
N HIS A 64 -3.61 2.87 4.55
CA HIS A 64 -3.83 4.25 4.07
C HIS A 64 -2.59 4.86 3.42
N THR A 65 -1.42 4.56 3.97
CA THR A 65 -0.15 4.95 3.34
C THR A 65 0.04 4.19 2.03
N GLY A 66 -0.42 2.93 1.95
CA GLY A 66 -0.49 2.17 0.70
C GLY A 66 -1.32 2.88 -0.37
N VAL A 67 -2.51 3.37 -0.03
CA VAL A 67 -3.37 4.18 -0.94
C VAL A 67 -2.63 5.45 -1.40
N ALA A 68 -2.04 6.20 -0.47
CA ALA A 68 -1.32 7.42 -0.79
C ALA A 68 -0.09 7.16 -1.68
N LEU A 69 0.63 6.05 -1.47
CA LEU A 69 1.76 5.65 -2.30
C LEU A 69 1.32 5.17 -3.69
N ALA A 70 0.22 4.43 -3.78
CA ALA A 70 -0.36 4.02 -5.07
C ALA A 70 -0.75 5.25 -5.90
N ALA A 71 -1.42 6.23 -5.30
CA ALA A 71 -1.72 7.51 -5.94
C ALA A 71 -0.44 8.26 -6.34
N LEU A 72 0.58 8.30 -5.46
CA LEU A 72 1.87 8.91 -5.80
C LEU A 72 2.52 8.23 -7.01
N PHE A 73 2.51 6.90 -7.11
CA PHE A 73 3.06 6.18 -8.25
C PHE A 73 2.31 6.52 -9.55
N LYS A 74 0.98 6.54 -9.53
CA LYS A 74 0.16 6.97 -10.67
C LYS A 74 0.50 8.39 -11.12
N LEU A 75 0.55 9.34 -10.19
CA LEU A 75 0.85 10.74 -10.50
C LEU A 75 2.29 10.95 -10.98
N ARG A 76 3.24 10.13 -10.51
CA ARG A 76 4.61 10.08 -11.02
C ARG A 76 4.68 9.54 -12.44
N ASP A 77 3.95 8.47 -12.74
CA ASP A 77 3.88 7.87 -14.08
C ASP A 77 3.22 8.81 -15.09
N GLN A 78 2.20 9.56 -14.66
CA GLN A 78 1.54 10.62 -15.42
C GLN A 78 2.39 11.90 -15.54
N ARG A 79 3.57 11.96 -14.87
CA ARG A 79 4.47 13.13 -14.79
C ARG A 79 3.83 14.39 -14.21
N ILE A 80 2.75 14.24 -13.45
CA ILE A 80 2.13 15.32 -12.69
C ILE A 80 3.03 15.69 -11.50
N ILE A 81 3.56 14.67 -10.82
CA ILE A 81 4.63 14.84 -9.82
C ILE A 81 5.97 14.56 -10.49
N GLY A 82 6.90 15.50 -10.41
CA GLY A 82 8.23 15.42 -11.01
C GLY A 82 9.19 14.51 -10.25
N PRO A 83 10.30 14.07 -10.88
CA PRO A 83 11.31 13.22 -10.27
C PRO A 83 12.00 13.83 -9.05
N ASN A 84 12.16 15.15 -9.05
CA ASN A 84 12.88 15.93 -8.04
C ASN A 84 11.95 16.74 -7.13
N ASP A 85 10.64 16.56 -7.25
CA ASP A 85 9.68 17.28 -6.44
C ASP A 85 9.79 16.81 -4.98
N ARG A 86 9.82 17.78 -4.07
CA ARG A 86 9.76 17.47 -2.65
C ARG A 86 8.33 17.05 -2.29
N THR A 87 8.11 15.75 -2.21
CA THR A 87 6.82 15.17 -1.87
C THR A 87 6.81 14.65 -0.43
N VAL A 88 5.71 14.88 0.28
CA VAL A 88 5.46 14.34 1.63
C VAL A 88 4.21 13.47 1.59
N VAL A 89 4.33 12.22 2.03
CA VAL A 89 3.19 11.32 2.25
C VAL A 89 2.86 11.30 3.74
N VAL A 90 1.59 11.50 4.08
CA VAL A 90 1.12 11.54 5.47
C VAL A 90 0.66 10.15 5.92
N SER A 91 1.41 9.53 6.83
CA SER A 91 0.98 8.28 7.48
C SER A 91 0.13 8.58 8.70
N THR A 92 -1.15 8.24 8.64
CA THR A 92 -2.15 8.58 9.67
C THR A 92 -2.26 7.54 10.80
N ALA A 93 -1.72 6.34 10.59
CA ALA A 93 -1.77 5.25 11.55
C ALA A 93 -0.47 4.44 11.55
N HIS A 94 -0.17 3.80 12.68
CA HIS A 94 0.97 2.90 12.78
C HIS A 94 0.64 1.55 12.12
N GLY A 95 1.57 1.01 11.31
CA GLY A 95 1.39 -0.30 10.67
C GLY A 95 1.13 -1.48 11.61
N LEU A 96 1.49 -1.38 12.90
CA LEU A 96 1.24 -2.42 13.91
C LEU A 96 -0.25 -2.68 14.16
N LYS A 97 -1.12 -1.72 13.82
CA LYS A 97 -2.58 -1.93 13.87
C LYS A 97 -3.09 -2.88 12.77
N PHE A 98 -2.25 -3.21 11.78
CA PHE A 98 -2.63 -3.93 10.57
C PHE A 98 -1.72 -5.14 10.31
N SER A 99 -1.22 -5.78 11.37
CA SER A 99 -0.36 -6.97 11.23
C SER A 99 -1.09 -8.11 10.50
N GLN A 100 -2.38 -8.32 10.77
CA GLN A 100 -3.15 -9.40 10.15
C GLN A 100 -3.22 -9.29 8.63
N SER A 101 -3.52 -8.10 8.09
CA SER A 101 -3.58 -7.92 6.63
C SER A 101 -2.23 -8.16 5.96
N LYS A 102 -1.12 -7.85 6.65
CA LYS A 102 0.23 -8.15 6.17
C LYS A 102 0.54 -9.65 6.21
N ILE A 103 0.13 -10.36 7.27
CA ILE A 103 0.24 -11.82 7.35
C ILE A 103 -0.51 -12.45 6.19
N ASP A 104 -1.77 -12.06 5.97
CA ASP A 104 -2.61 -12.64 4.92
C ASP A 104 -2.04 -12.36 3.52
N TYR A 105 -1.51 -11.15 3.28
CA TYR A 105 -0.84 -10.81 2.03
C TYR A 105 0.46 -11.62 1.81
N HIS A 106 1.33 -11.72 2.81
CA HIS A 106 2.61 -12.43 2.67
C HIS A 106 2.46 -13.96 2.64
N ASP A 107 1.37 -14.49 3.19
CA ASP A 107 0.97 -15.90 3.06
C ASP A 107 0.16 -16.19 1.78
N SER A 108 -0.12 -15.17 0.95
CA SER A 108 -0.95 -15.28 -0.26
C SER A 108 -2.34 -15.87 0.01
N LYS A 109 -2.97 -15.43 1.13
CA LYS A 109 -4.28 -15.89 1.61
C LYS A 109 -5.43 -14.93 1.28
N ILE A 110 -5.16 -13.84 0.56
CA ILE A 110 -6.19 -12.89 0.15
C ILE A 110 -6.79 -13.38 -1.16
N GLU A 111 -8.10 -13.63 -1.16
CA GLU A 111 -8.87 -14.05 -2.34
C GLU A 111 -8.78 -12.98 -3.44
N ASP A 112 -8.70 -13.42 -4.70
CA ASP A 112 -8.63 -12.57 -5.90
C ASP A 112 -7.49 -11.54 -5.92
N MET A 113 -6.42 -11.74 -5.15
CA MET A 113 -5.25 -10.86 -5.13
C MET A 113 -3.96 -11.64 -5.40
N ALA A 114 -3.16 -11.17 -6.37
CA ALA A 114 -1.94 -11.89 -6.77
C ALA A 114 -0.83 -11.84 -5.71
N CYS A 115 -0.92 -10.92 -4.75
CA CYS A 115 0.07 -10.73 -3.69
C CYS A 115 1.51 -10.62 -4.23
N LYS A 116 1.71 -9.75 -5.24
CA LYS A 116 2.93 -9.64 -6.06
C LYS A 116 4.24 -9.60 -5.28
N TYR A 117 4.24 -9.01 -4.08
CA TYR A 117 5.42 -8.83 -3.24
C TYR A 117 5.43 -9.73 -1.99
N ALA A 118 4.63 -10.80 -1.98
CA ALA A 118 4.61 -11.79 -0.90
C ALA A 118 6.02 -12.33 -0.61
N ASN A 119 6.30 -12.59 0.66
CA ASN A 119 7.59 -13.08 1.14
C ASN A 119 7.36 -14.06 2.29
N PRO A 120 6.76 -15.23 2.01
CA PRO A 120 6.49 -16.23 3.03
C PRO A 120 7.81 -16.83 3.55
N PRO A 121 7.80 -17.36 4.79
CA PRO A 121 8.88 -18.20 5.27
C PRO A 121 9.15 -19.39 4.34
N VAL A 122 10.42 -19.77 4.19
CA VAL A 122 10.81 -20.95 3.42
C VAL A 122 11.14 -22.08 4.39
N SER A 123 10.33 -23.14 4.37
CA SER A 123 10.60 -24.35 5.13
C SER A 123 11.77 -25.13 4.55
N VAL A 124 12.73 -25.52 5.40
CA VAL A 124 13.92 -26.29 5.04
C VAL A 124 14.17 -27.37 6.08
N LYS A 125 14.79 -28.49 5.67
CA LYS A 125 15.17 -29.55 6.61
C LYS A 125 16.24 -29.02 7.59
N ALA A 126 16.26 -29.57 8.80
CA ALA A 126 17.30 -29.32 9.80
C ALA A 126 18.61 -30.03 9.41
N ASP A 127 19.16 -29.63 8.27
CA ASP A 127 20.37 -30.16 7.65
C ASP A 127 21.23 -28.99 7.14
N PHE A 128 22.52 -29.03 7.42
CA PHE A 128 23.45 -27.96 7.04
C PHE A 128 23.48 -27.74 5.53
N GLY A 129 23.54 -28.82 4.74
CA GLY A 129 23.56 -28.74 3.28
C GLY A 129 22.30 -28.07 2.74
N ALA A 130 21.14 -28.54 3.18
CA ALA A 130 19.85 -27.98 2.77
C ALA A 130 19.70 -26.48 3.10
N VAL A 131 20.16 -26.04 4.28
CA VAL A 131 20.15 -24.62 4.65
C VAL A 131 21.09 -23.80 3.76
N MET A 132 22.32 -24.29 3.55
CA MET A 132 23.32 -23.59 2.72
C MET A 132 22.87 -23.45 1.27
N ASP A 133 22.18 -24.45 0.70
CA ASP A 133 21.66 -24.39 -0.67
C ASP A 133 20.61 -23.27 -0.84
N VAL A 134 19.69 -23.13 0.13
CA VAL A 134 18.69 -22.06 0.13
C VAL A 134 19.34 -20.69 0.27
N LEU A 135 20.33 -20.57 1.17
CA LEU A 135 21.07 -19.31 1.38
C LEU A 135 21.86 -18.89 0.13
N LYS A 136 22.61 -19.82 -0.48
CA LYS A 136 23.35 -19.55 -1.73
C LYS A 136 22.42 -19.09 -2.84
N LYS A 137 21.26 -19.73 -3.00
CA LYS A 137 20.24 -19.31 -3.98
C LYS A 137 19.72 -17.90 -3.70
N ARG A 138 19.36 -17.60 -2.45
CA ARG A 138 18.83 -16.27 -2.03
C ARG A 138 19.87 -15.16 -2.21
N LEU A 139 21.14 -15.44 -1.91
CA LEU A 139 22.23 -14.48 -2.01
C LEU A 139 22.87 -14.45 -3.42
N LYS A 140 22.26 -15.12 -4.40
CA LYS A 140 22.75 -15.21 -5.79
C LYS A 140 24.21 -15.68 -5.88
N GLY A 141 24.61 -16.60 -5.02
CA GLY A 141 25.98 -17.11 -4.97
C GLY A 141 27.03 -16.15 -4.42
N LYS A 142 26.65 -15.04 -3.77
CA LYS A 142 27.59 -14.12 -3.08
C LYS A 142 28.07 -14.64 -1.71
N LEU A 143 28.07 -15.95 -1.52
CA LEU A 143 28.49 -16.64 -0.29
C LEU A 143 29.76 -17.43 -0.57
#